data_AF-A0AAN8ZDQ4-F1
#
_entry.id   AF-A0AAN8ZDQ4-F1
#
_cell.length_a   1.000
_cell.length_b   1.000
_cell.length_c   1.000
_cell.angle_alpha   90.00
_cell.angle_beta   90.00
_cell.angle_gamma   90.00
#
_symmetry.space_group_name_H-M   'P 1'
#
loop_
_entity.id
_entity.type
_entity.pdbx_description
1 polymer ?
#
loop_
_entity_poly.entity_id
_entity_poly.type
_entity_poly.pdbx_seq_one_letter_code
_entity_poly.pdbx_strand_id
1 'polypeptide(L)'
;MLISSSRSSNTNRIHPSRKVNQQGVLIWFIKKHNIPLGRPTRAKQTSSFAAQLKPITVVQPDGPGFNIQGHKISSTITDCPPNAVFMDGYYANQEQQPLKIPNIKEVRPGISFVVRMVSTVGNYDYRLGVQEEWFIQSLGLSGILEGKPTTFTHTKQIHEQEVYGTLLANNIIGVRHDHFITFHFDLDIDGHENSFSNAKMIKRTDVGTPRKSYWSVVREAMSTELEARTLVGEQAEFLIVNPNRTKLGTGYFLGCG
;
A
#
# COMPACT_ATOMS: atom_id res chain seq x y z
N MET A 1 -8.18 -7.11 8.49
CA MET A 1 -8.12 -6.10 9.57
C MET A 1 -8.41 -6.79 10.88
N LEU A 2 -7.41 -6.98 11.74
CA LEU A 2 -7.58 -7.63 13.06
C LEU A 2 -7.47 -6.57 14.15
N ILE A 3 -8.57 -6.34 14.86
CA ILE A 3 -8.56 -5.59 16.12
C ILE A 3 -8.22 -6.61 17.21
N SER A 4 -7.04 -6.51 17.83
CA SER A 4 -6.78 -7.21 19.09
C SER A 4 -7.03 -6.23 20.24
N SER A 5 -7.95 -6.59 21.14
CA SER A 5 -8.04 -5.97 22.45
C SER A 5 -7.09 -6.69 23.38
N SER A 6 -5.95 -6.10 23.72
CA SER A 6 -5.17 -6.54 24.87
C SER A 6 -5.49 -5.63 26.05
N ARG A 7 -6.35 -6.09 26.96
CA ARG A 7 -6.35 -5.61 28.34
C ARG A 7 -5.02 -6.02 28.97
N SER A 8 -4.18 -5.04 29.27
CA SER A 8 -3.09 -5.20 30.24
C SER A 8 -3.26 -4.09 31.28
N SER A 9 -3.44 -4.52 32.52
CA SER A 9 -3.56 -3.69 33.71
C SER A 9 -2.26 -2.94 33.96
N ASN A 10 -2.31 -1.61 33.85
CA ASN A 10 -1.58 -0.75 34.78
C ASN A 10 -2.26 0.62 34.84
N THR A 11 -2.83 0.87 36.01
CA THR A 11 -3.45 2.12 36.40
C THR A 11 -2.39 3.21 36.52
N ASN A 12 -2.43 4.21 35.64
CA ASN A 12 -2.05 5.57 36.02
C ASN A 12 -3.05 6.55 35.40
N ARG A 13 -3.82 7.16 36.29
CA ARG A 13 -4.96 8.02 36.05
C ARG A 13 -4.44 9.42 35.71
N ILE A 14 -4.65 9.90 34.48
CA ILE A 14 -4.56 11.34 34.15
C ILE A 14 -5.93 11.78 33.66
N HIS A 15 -6.51 12.76 34.36
CA HIS A 15 -7.84 13.30 34.10
C HIS A 15 -7.91 14.07 32.76
N PRO A 16 -9.03 13.97 32.02
CA PRO A 16 -9.20 14.66 30.74
C PRO A 16 -9.68 16.10 30.97
N SER A 17 -8.99 17.05 30.36
CA SER A 17 -9.48 18.43 30.21
C SER A 17 -9.79 18.68 28.73
N ARG A 18 -11.01 19.16 28.51
CA ARG A 18 -11.74 19.33 27.26
C ARG A 18 -11.12 20.33 26.25
N LYS A 19 -11.49 20.09 24.98
CA LYS A 19 -11.74 20.99 23.83
C LYS A 19 -10.65 21.21 22.76
N VAL A 20 -10.98 20.65 21.58
CA VAL A 20 -10.94 21.21 20.21
C VAL A 20 -9.58 21.62 19.63
N ASN A 21 -9.12 20.85 18.63
CA ASN A 21 -8.95 21.39 17.27
C ASN A 21 -8.86 20.26 16.24
N GLN A 22 -9.83 20.23 15.32
CA GLN A 22 -9.74 19.51 14.06
C GLN A 22 -8.68 20.23 13.21
N GLN A 23 -7.49 19.68 13.13
CA GLN A 23 -6.49 19.88 12.07
C GLN A 23 -5.21 19.20 12.52
N GLY A 24 -4.75 18.25 11.71
CA GLY A 24 -3.42 17.68 11.86
C GLY A 24 -3.41 16.20 11.62
N VAL A 25 -2.81 15.79 10.50
CA VAL A 25 -2.10 14.52 10.44
C VAL A 25 -1.09 14.55 11.58
N LEU A 26 -1.37 13.82 12.66
CA LEU A 26 -0.46 13.70 13.79
C LEU A 26 0.67 12.76 13.35
N ILE A 27 1.70 13.34 12.72
CA ILE A 27 2.95 12.63 12.44
C ILE A 27 3.64 12.43 13.79
N TRP A 28 3.54 11.22 14.35
CA TRP A 28 4.35 10.83 15.48
C TRP A 28 5.81 10.79 15.04
N PHE A 29 6.59 11.80 15.44
CA PHE A 29 8.03 11.69 15.47
C PHE A 29 8.40 10.67 16.54
N ILE A 30 8.70 9.43 16.14
CA ILE A 30 9.34 8.47 17.03
C ILE A 30 10.72 9.04 17.34
N LYS A 31 10.85 9.65 18.52
CA LYS A 31 12.14 10.06 19.07
C LYS A 31 12.99 8.80 19.19
N LYS A 32 14.08 8.75 18.41
CA LYS A 32 15.06 7.65 18.45
C LYS A 32 15.61 7.57 19.88
N HIS A 33 15.11 6.62 20.68
CA HIS A 33 15.78 6.26 21.92
C HIS A 33 17.07 5.51 21.53
N ASN A 34 18.21 6.08 21.93
CA ASN A 34 19.51 5.43 21.81
C ASN A 34 19.53 4.21 22.75
N ILE A 35 19.08 3.07 22.25
CA ILE A 35 19.39 1.78 22.83
C ILE A 35 20.84 1.48 22.43
N PRO A 36 21.76 1.24 23.38
CA PRO A 36 23.15 0.91 23.07
C PRO A 36 23.18 -0.48 22.41
N LEU A 37 23.20 -0.51 21.08
CA LEU A 37 23.49 -1.71 20.31
C LEU A 37 25.02 -1.95 20.36
N GLY A 38 25.41 -3.21 20.54
CA GLY A 38 26.82 -3.63 20.58
C GLY A 38 27.60 -3.19 19.33
N ARG A 39 28.94 -3.12 19.45
CA ARG A 39 29.82 -2.60 18.39
C ARG A 39 29.52 -3.28 17.03
N PRO A 40 29.26 -2.52 15.96
CA PRO A 40 29.06 -3.09 14.63
C PRO A 40 30.36 -3.73 14.14
N THR A 41 30.34 -5.03 13.85
CA THR A 41 31.42 -5.71 13.13
C THR A 41 31.36 -5.28 11.66
N ARG A 42 32.27 -4.40 11.25
CA ARG A 42 32.37 -3.94 9.86
C ARG A 42 33.03 -5.02 9.01
N ALA A 43 32.24 -5.77 8.24
CA ALA A 43 32.78 -6.57 7.14
C ALA A 43 33.30 -5.61 6.06
N LYS A 44 34.63 -5.55 5.88
CA LYS A 44 35.25 -4.83 4.75
C LYS A 44 35.21 -5.76 3.54
N GLN A 45 34.44 -5.39 2.52
CA GLN A 45 34.44 -6.12 1.24
C GLN A 45 35.82 -6.03 0.57
N THR A 46 36.26 -7.13 -0.05
CA THR A 46 37.46 -7.19 -0.90
C THR A 46 37.15 -6.70 -2.32
N SER A 47 38.21 -6.39 -3.07
CA SER A 47 38.25 -5.47 -4.23
C SER A 47 37.50 -5.90 -5.50
N SER A 48 36.93 -7.10 -5.58
CA SER A 48 36.16 -7.52 -6.76
C SER A 48 34.69 -7.08 -6.61
N PHE A 49 34.42 -5.82 -6.94
CA PHE A 49 33.03 -5.35 -7.07
C PHE A 49 32.38 -5.97 -8.31
N ALA A 50 31.06 -6.19 -8.24
CA ALA A 50 30.27 -6.64 -9.37
C ALA A 50 30.36 -5.64 -10.54
N ALA A 51 29.86 -6.06 -11.72
CA ALA A 51 29.82 -5.22 -12.91
C ALA A 51 29.30 -3.82 -12.60
N GLN A 52 30.06 -2.81 -13.03
CA GLN A 52 29.74 -1.42 -12.77
C GLN A 52 28.39 -1.07 -13.43
N LEU A 53 27.47 -0.55 -12.63
CA LEU A 53 26.20 -0.02 -13.13
C LEU A 53 26.46 1.26 -13.92
N LYS A 54 25.83 1.40 -15.09
CA LYS A 54 25.89 2.65 -15.86
C LYS A 54 25.16 3.76 -15.09
N PRO A 55 25.75 4.96 -14.96
CA PRO A 55 25.10 6.07 -14.27
C PRO A 55 23.87 6.55 -15.05
N ILE A 56 22.86 7.03 -14.32
CA ILE A 56 21.66 7.69 -14.86
C ILE A 56 21.64 9.11 -14.30
N THR A 57 21.40 10.09 -15.17
CA THR A 57 21.24 11.49 -14.77
C THR A 57 19.78 11.88 -14.97
N VAL A 58 19.16 12.45 -13.93
CA VAL A 58 17.77 12.94 -13.94
C VAL A 58 17.80 14.42 -13.58
N VAL A 59 17.23 15.26 -14.45
CA VAL A 59 17.17 16.71 -14.27
C VAL A 59 15.72 17.18 -14.50
N GLN A 60 15.24 18.08 -13.65
CA GLN A 60 13.97 18.78 -13.84
C GLN A 60 14.29 20.27 -14.08
N PRO A 61 14.40 20.72 -15.35
CA PRO A 61 14.86 22.08 -15.66
C PRO A 61 13.95 23.17 -15.07
N ASP A 62 12.64 22.90 -15.02
CA ASP A 62 11.63 23.82 -14.49
C ASP A 62 11.34 23.60 -12.98
N GLY A 63 12.09 22.71 -12.32
CA GLY A 63 11.86 22.32 -10.94
C GLY A 63 10.79 21.24 -10.73
N PRO A 64 10.43 20.92 -9.47
CA PRO A 64 9.45 19.91 -9.16
C PRO A 64 8.01 20.38 -9.44
N GLY A 65 7.14 19.45 -9.85
CA GLY A 65 5.71 19.72 -10.11
C GLY A 65 4.84 19.89 -8.85
N PHE A 66 5.44 20.14 -7.69
CA PHE A 66 4.76 20.30 -6.41
C PHE A 66 5.41 21.39 -5.56
N ASN A 67 4.64 21.94 -4.62
CA ASN A 67 5.10 22.93 -3.63
C ASN A 67 4.85 22.40 -2.21
N ILE A 68 5.73 22.77 -1.28
CA ILE A 68 5.64 22.45 0.14
C ILE A 68 5.62 23.74 0.95
N GLN A 69 4.52 23.98 1.67
CA GLN A 69 4.39 25.10 2.62
C GLN A 69 4.17 24.55 4.02
N GLY A 70 5.24 24.54 4.82
CA GLY A 70 5.25 23.84 6.11
C GLY A 70 5.03 22.34 5.89
N HIS A 71 3.87 21.83 6.31
CA HIS A 71 3.46 20.43 6.11
C HIS A 71 2.39 20.26 5.02
N LYS A 72 2.00 21.34 4.35
CA LYS A 72 1.02 21.30 3.27
C LYS A 72 1.73 21.07 1.95
N ILE A 73 1.30 20.05 1.22
CA ILE A 73 1.76 19.74 -0.13
C ILE A 73 0.66 20.17 -1.11
N SER A 74 1.05 20.81 -2.20
CA SER A 74 0.14 21.11 -3.32
C SER A 74 0.81 20.71 -4.63
N SER A 75 0.07 19.98 -5.45
CA SER A 75 0.49 19.54 -6.78
C SER A 75 -0.40 20.20 -7.84
N THR A 76 0.18 20.60 -8.97
CA THR A 76 -0.55 21.21 -10.10
C THR A 76 -0.70 20.24 -11.26
N ILE A 77 -0.71 18.93 -10.99
CA ILE A 77 -0.95 17.92 -12.03
C ILE A 77 -2.39 18.14 -12.55
N THR A 78 -2.50 18.80 -13.70
CA THR A 78 -3.76 19.05 -14.40
C THR A 78 -4.09 17.91 -15.34
N ASP A 79 -5.39 17.66 -15.52
CA ASP A 79 -5.94 16.62 -16.38
C ASP A 79 -5.57 16.74 -17.86
N CYS A 80 -4.91 17.79 -18.35
CA CYS A 80 -4.39 17.91 -19.72
C CYS A 80 -3.18 18.86 -19.73
N PRO A 81 -1.93 18.36 -19.64
CA PRO A 81 -0.77 19.23 -19.77
C PRO A 81 -0.57 19.67 -21.24
N PRO A 82 0.06 20.83 -21.52
CA PRO A 82 0.22 21.35 -22.89
C PRO A 82 0.96 20.43 -23.88
N ASN A 83 1.69 19.42 -23.39
CA ASN A 83 2.44 18.46 -24.21
C ASN A 83 1.72 17.12 -24.44
N ALA A 84 0.43 17.04 -24.14
CA ALA A 84 -0.41 15.88 -24.44
C ALA A 84 -0.40 15.52 -25.93
N VAL A 85 -0.20 14.23 -26.23
CA VAL A 85 -0.26 13.71 -27.60
C VAL A 85 -1.60 13.03 -27.81
N PHE A 86 -2.35 13.49 -28.81
CA PHE A 86 -3.66 12.97 -29.17
C PHE A 86 -3.58 12.10 -30.43
N MET A 87 -4.42 11.07 -30.48
CA MET A 87 -4.63 10.20 -31.63
C MET A 87 -6.05 10.39 -32.13
N ASP A 88 -6.19 10.54 -33.44
CA ASP A 88 -7.47 10.42 -34.12
C ASP A 88 -7.89 8.95 -34.13
N GLY A 89 -9.20 8.70 -34.14
CA GLY A 89 -9.71 7.37 -34.42
C GLY A 89 -10.85 7.43 -35.41
N TYR A 90 -11.20 6.26 -35.90
CA TYR A 90 -12.15 6.10 -36.98
C TYR A 90 -13.16 5.03 -36.57
N TYR A 91 -14.44 5.31 -36.78
CA TYR A 91 -15.51 4.34 -36.61
C TYR A 91 -16.39 4.32 -37.86
N ALA A 92 -17.07 3.21 -38.13
CA ALA A 92 -17.98 3.12 -39.27
C ALA A 92 -19.37 3.64 -38.87
N ASN A 93 -19.95 4.53 -39.68
CA ASN A 93 -21.36 4.93 -39.53
C ASN A 93 -22.31 3.84 -40.06
N GLN A 94 -23.63 4.10 -40.02
CA GLN A 94 -24.66 3.13 -40.45
C GLN A 94 -24.52 2.77 -41.93
N GLU A 95 -23.91 3.65 -42.73
CA GLU A 95 -23.61 3.49 -44.14
C GLU A 95 -22.23 2.86 -44.40
N GLN A 96 -21.57 2.33 -43.36
CA GLN A 96 -20.23 1.72 -43.38
C GLN A 96 -19.10 2.68 -43.83
N GLN A 97 -19.33 3.98 -43.77
CA GLN A 97 -18.32 4.98 -44.07
C GLN A 97 -17.47 5.26 -42.82
N PRO A 98 -16.13 5.34 -42.95
CA PRO A 98 -15.27 5.69 -41.84
C PRO A 98 -15.46 7.16 -41.46
N LEU A 99 -16.08 7.42 -40.31
CA LEU A 99 -16.12 8.75 -39.71
C LEU A 99 -14.93 8.91 -38.77
N LYS A 100 -14.12 9.93 -39.05
CA LYS A 100 -13.03 10.36 -38.18
C LYS A 100 -13.61 11.04 -36.95
N ILE A 101 -13.25 10.58 -35.76
CA ILE A 101 -13.36 11.39 -34.54
C ILE A 101 -11.93 11.85 -34.22
N PRO A 102 -11.64 13.15 -34.27
CA PRO A 102 -10.32 13.62 -33.91
C PRO A 102 -10.06 13.44 -32.41
N ASN A 103 -8.80 13.20 -32.03
CA ASN A 103 -8.35 13.20 -30.63
C ASN A 103 -9.04 12.19 -29.66
N ILE A 104 -9.41 10.99 -30.11
CA ILE A 104 -10.10 9.99 -29.27
C ILE A 104 -9.17 9.36 -28.22
N LYS A 105 -7.86 9.34 -28.44
CA LYS A 105 -6.93 8.70 -27.50
C LYS A 105 -5.74 9.57 -27.20
N GLU A 106 -5.57 9.89 -25.93
CA GLU A 106 -4.45 10.66 -25.44
C GLU A 106 -3.43 9.73 -24.78
N VAL A 107 -2.16 9.86 -25.14
CA VAL A 107 -1.06 9.13 -24.49
C VAL A 107 -0.24 10.11 -23.68
N ARG A 108 -0.05 9.79 -22.40
CA ARG A 108 0.68 10.63 -21.45
C ARG A 108 1.72 9.80 -20.70
N PRO A 109 2.93 10.33 -20.48
CA PRO A 109 3.78 9.84 -19.41
C PRO A 109 3.05 10.02 -18.07
N GLY A 110 2.87 8.94 -17.33
CA GLY A 110 2.38 9.02 -15.95
C GLY A 110 3.45 9.65 -15.06
N ILE A 111 3.14 10.79 -14.46
CA ILE A 111 3.97 11.38 -13.41
C ILE A 111 3.25 11.13 -12.09
N SER A 112 3.93 10.43 -11.18
CA SER A 112 3.38 10.08 -9.88
C SER A 112 4.07 10.86 -8.78
N PHE A 113 3.28 11.49 -7.91
CA PHE A 113 3.79 12.03 -6.66
C PHE A 113 3.92 10.90 -5.63
N VAL A 114 5.12 10.76 -5.05
CA VAL A 114 5.44 9.70 -4.08
C VAL A 114 6.02 10.30 -2.83
N VAL A 115 5.39 10.04 -1.68
CA VAL A 115 5.97 10.35 -0.36
C VAL A 115 6.54 9.05 0.20
N ARG A 116 7.80 9.09 0.66
CA ARG A 116 8.49 7.92 1.19
C ARG A 116 9.07 8.18 2.57
N MET A 117 8.93 7.19 3.45
CA MET A 117 9.57 7.14 4.76
C MET A 117 10.41 5.86 4.87
N VAL A 118 11.52 5.96 5.61
CA VAL A 118 12.28 4.81 6.10
C VAL A 118 12.37 4.89 7.62
N SER A 119 12.03 3.79 8.31
CA SER A 119 12.15 3.66 9.76
C SER A 119 13.01 2.45 10.09
N THR A 120 14.01 2.64 10.95
CA THR A 120 14.89 1.55 11.41
C THR A 120 14.58 1.23 12.87
N VAL A 121 14.23 -0.02 13.15
CA VAL A 121 13.98 -0.52 14.51
C VAL A 121 14.86 -1.74 14.74
N GLY A 122 15.89 -1.59 15.58
CA GLY A 122 16.86 -2.65 15.84
C GLY A 122 17.61 -3.04 14.57
N ASN A 123 17.45 -4.31 14.17
CA ASN A 123 18.07 -4.91 12.99
C ASN A 123 17.23 -4.76 11.70
N TYR A 124 16.04 -4.16 11.75
CA TYR A 124 15.13 -4.08 10.60
C TYR A 124 15.02 -2.65 10.05
N ASP A 125 14.99 -2.55 8.72
CA ASP A 125 14.68 -1.32 7.98
C ASP A 125 13.34 -1.47 7.25
N TYR A 126 12.38 -0.62 7.61
CA TYR A 126 11.05 -0.58 7.00
C TYR A 126 10.96 0.62 6.05
N ARG A 127 10.62 0.36 4.79
CA ARG A 127 10.36 1.39 3.78
C ARG A 127 8.87 1.42 3.46
N LEU A 128 8.25 2.58 3.63
CA LEU A 128 6.87 2.83 3.24
C LEU A 128 6.84 3.93 2.18
N GLY A 129 6.20 3.68 1.05
CA GLY A 129 5.93 4.66 0.00
C GLY A 129 4.43 4.75 -0.27
N VAL A 130 3.92 5.97 -0.22
CA VAL A 130 2.53 6.30 -0.53
C VAL A 130 2.49 7.14 -1.81
N GLN A 131 1.49 6.88 -2.66
CA GLN A 131 1.27 7.57 -3.93
C GLN A 131 -0.18 8.06 -3.97
N GLU A 132 -0.41 9.22 -4.61
CA GLU A 132 -1.72 9.86 -4.71
C GLU A 132 -2.84 8.92 -5.20
N GLU A 133 -2.54 8.00 -6.12
CA GLU A 133 -3.54 7.11 -6.72
C GLU A 133 -3.86 5.86 -5.88
N TRP A 134 -2.91 5.33 -5.12
CA TRP A 134 -3.00 3.95 -4.58
C TRP A 134 -2.91 3.86 -3.05
N PHE A 135 -2.81 4.98 -2.33
CA PHE A 135 -2.52 5.10 -0.89
C PHE A 135 -1.22 4.41 -0.44
N ILE A 136 -1.01 3.13 -0.72
CA ILE A 136 0.23 2.39 -0.47
C ILE A 136 0.76 1.89 -1.80
N GLN A 137 1.87 2.47 -2.26
CA GLN A 137 2.55 2.04 -3.47
C GLN A 137 3.63 0.99 -3.16
N SER A 138 4.32 1.12 -2.02
CA SER A 138 5.43 0.24 -1.71
C SER A 138 5.60 -0.01 -0.21
N LEU A 139 5.77 -1.27 0.11
CA LEU A 139 6.28 -1.75 1.39
C LEU A 139 7.56 -2.53 1.13
N GLY A 140 8.64 -2.18 1.81
CA GLY A 140 9.92 -2.84 1.71
C GLY A 140 10.50 -3.16 3.07
N LEU A 141 11.09 -4.34 3.19
CA LEU A 141 11.84 -4.77 4.38
C LEU A 141 13.29 -5.03 3.99
N SER A 142 14.22 -4.48 4.77
CA SER A 142 15.65 -4.75 4.67
C SER A 142 16.27 -4.79 6.08
N GLY A 143 17.60 -4.77 6.16
CA GLY A 143 18.35 -4.84 7.41
C GLY A 143 19.10 -6.16 7.55
N ILE A 144 19.17 -6.66 8.79
CA ILE A 144 19.96 -7.82 9.19
C ILE A 144 19.01 -8.87 9.78
N LEU A 145 19.16 -10.14 9.39
CA LEU A 145 18.38 -11.23 9.97
C LEU A 145 18.69 -11.42 11.46
N GLU A 146 17.66 -11.69 12.27
CA GLU A 146 17.84 -12.04 13.67
C GLU A 146 18.43 -13.46 13.79
N GLY A 147 19.68 -13.53 14.21
CA GLY A 147 20.45 -14.76 14.34
C GLY A 147 20.45 -15.29 15.77
N LYS A 148 20.10 -16.57 15.93
CA LYS A 148 20.25 -17.34 17.16
C LYS A 148 21.48 -18.25 17.06
N PRO A 149 22.39 -18.24 18.04
CA PRO A 149 23.54 -19.14 18.05
C PRO A 149 23.11 -20.60 18.20
N THR A 150 23.84 -21.50 17.52
CA THR A 150 23.66 -22.96 17.61
C THR A 150 25.00 -23.69 17.50
N THR A 151 25.04 -24.95 17.91
CA THR A 151 26.18 -25.86 17.70
C THR A 151 26.23 -26.40 16.26
N PHE A 152 25.15 -26.30 15.49
CA PHE A 152 25.10 -26.81 14.11
C PHE A 152 26.02 -26.04 13.17
N THR A 153 26.71 -26.79 12.33
CA THR A 153 27.56 -26.29 11.23
C THR A 153 27.02 -26.71 9.87
N HIS A 154 26.22 -27.79 9.80
CA HIS A 154 25.66 -28.32 8.57
C HIS A 154 24.20 -28.70 8.76
N THR A 155 23.39 -28.57 7.71
CA THR A 155 21.94 -28.88 7.74
C THR A 155 21.64 -30.34 8.11
N LYS A 156 22.55 -31.28 7.77
CA LYS A 156 22.40 -32.71 8.12
C LYS A 156 22.44 -33.00 9.63
N GLN A 157 22.91 -32.05 10.44
CA GLN A 157 22.96 -32.16 11.90
C GLN A 157 21.63 -31.75 12.55
N ILE A 158 20.71 -31.16 11.78
CA ILE A 158 19.43 -30.68 12.25
C ILE A 158 18.44 -31.85 12.28
N HIS A 159 17.94 -32.18 13.48
CA HIS A 159 16.80 -33.06 13.62
C HIS A 159 15.51 -32.25 13.41
N GLU A 160 14.57 -32.77 12.61
CA GLU A 160 13.41 -32.04 12.08
C GLU A 160 12.52 -31.40 13.16
N GLN A 161 12.54 -31.93 14.39
CA GLN A 161 11.73 -31.44 15.51
C GLN A 161 12.36 -30.28 16.31
N GLU A 162 13.62 -29.89 16.05
CA GLU A 162 14.39 -29.04 16.97
C GLU A 162 14.60 -27.58 16.51
N VAL A 163 14.16 -27.20 15.30
CA VAL A 163 14.57 -25.92 14.71
C VAL A 163 13.39 -25.03 14.30
N TYR A 164 13.18 -23.96 15.09
CA TYR A 164 12.25 -22.86 14.82
C TYR A 164 12.81 -21.84 13.80
N GLY A 165 13.58 -22.30 12.80
CA GLY A 165 14.42 -21.44 11.97
C GLY A 165 15.05 -22.12 10.76
N THR A 166 15.98 -21.41 10.11
CA THR A 166 16.83 -21.90 9.01
C THR A 166 18.29 -21.65 9.36
N LEU A 167 19.20 -22.62 9.15
CA LEU A 167 20.64 -22.42 9.34
C LEU A 167 21.18 -21.50 8.22
N LEU A 168 21.59 -20.28 8.57
CA LEU A 168 22.04 -19.24 7.62
C LEU A 168 23.55 -19.31 7.37
N ALA A 169 24.31 -19.67 8.39
CA ALA A 169 25.75 -19.82 8.38
C ALA A 169 26.16 -20.80 9.49
N ASN A 170 27.44 -21.18 9.53
CA ASN A 170 27.98 -21.96 10.64
C ASN A 170 27.56 -21.32 11.97
N ASN A 171 26.93 -22.12 12.83
CA ASN A 171 26.53 -21.74 14.17
C ASN A 171 25.43 -20.66 14.26
N ILE A 172 24.75 -20.31 13.16
CA ILE A 172 23.75 -19.24 13.15
C ILE A 172 22.44 -19.71 12.50
N ILE A 173 21.37 -19.76 13.29
CA ILE A 173 20.00 -19.98 12.81
C ILE A 173 19.28 -18.64 12.68
N GLY A 174 18.70 -18.36 11.52
CA GLY A 174 17.70 -17.32 11.35
C GLY A 174 16.36 -17.79 11.92
N VAL A 175 15.88 -17.13 12.97
CA VAL A 175 14.63 -17.51 13.64
C VAL A 175 13.43 -17.13 12.77
N ARG A 176 12.46 -18.04 12.63
CA ARG A 176 11.19 -17.73 11.96
C ARG A 176 10.42 -16.70 12.77
N HIS A 177 9.99 -15.64 12.12
CA HIS A 177 9.18 -14.58 12.70
C HIS A 177 8.36 -13.94 11.58
N ASP A 178 7.29 -13.25 11.97
CA ASP A 178 6.37 -12.59 11.05
C ASP A 178 6.46 -11.07 11.20
N HIS A 179 6.15 -10.35 10.12
CA HIS A 179 5.98 -8.90 10.13
C HIS A 179 4.54 -8.57 9.79
N PHE A 180 3.78 -8.09 10.78
CA PHE A 180 2.40 -7.62 10.59
C PHE A 180 2.36 -6.10 10.62
N ILE A 181 1.80 -5.49 9.57
CA ILE A 181 1.67 -4.04 9.44
C ILE A 181 0.19 -3.71 9.34
N THR A 182 -0.28 -2.82 10.22
CA THR A 182 -1.67 -2.37 10.25
C THR A 182 -1.72 -0.89 9.92
N PHE A 183 -2.54 -0.54 8.94
CA PHE A 183 -2.83 0.84 8.58
C PHE A 183 -4.13 1.30 9.22
N HIS A 184 -4.15 2.58 9.60
CA HIS A 184 -5.36 3.27 10.00
C HIS A 184 -5.75 4.22 8.87
N PHE A 185 -6.85 3.92 8.20
CA PHE A 185 -7.45 4.77 7.17
C PHE A 185 -8.72 5.38 7.72
N ASP A 186 -8.66 6.68 8.00
CA ASP A 186 -9.82 7.51 8.33
C ASP A 186 -10.28 8.15 7.02
N LEU A 187 -11.31 7.57 6.39
CA LEU A 187 -11.74 7.94 5.04
C LEU A 187 -13.02 8.78 5.11
N ASP A 188 -12.97 9.92 4.45
CA ASP A 188 -14.09 10.85 4.29
C ASP A 188 -14.45 11.00 2.81
N ILE A 189 -15.01 9.94 2.21
CA ILE A 189 -15.39 9.95 0.80
C ILE A 189 -16.54 10.93 0.62
N ASP A 190 -16.26 12.08 0.00
CA ASP A 190 -17.24 13.17 -0.18
C ASP A 190 -17.93 13.64 1.13
N GLY A 191 -17.27 13.44 2.28
CA GLY A 191 -17.78 13.72 3.62
C GLY A 191 -17.71 12.51 4.56
N HIS A 192 -18.11 12.72 5.82
CA HIS A 192 -17.94 11.74 6.91
C HIS A 192 -18.97 10.59 6.91
N GLU A 193 -20.09 10.74 6.20
CA GLU A 193 -21.16 9.75 6.19
C GLU A 193 -20.87 8.67 5.14
N ASN A 194 -20.08 7.66 5.53
CA ASN A 194 -19.66 6.58 4.64
C ASN A 194 -20.19 5.22 5.10
N SER A 195 -20.21 4.26 4.18
CA SER A 195 -20.59 2.86 4.43
C SER A 195 -19.56 1.93 3.79
N PHE A 196 -19.22 0.86 4.51
CA PHE A 196 -18.35 -0.20 4.02
C PHE A 196 -19.20 -1.30 3.36
N SER A 197 -18.82 -1.73 2.16
CA SER A 197 -19.54 -2.74 1.40
C SER A 197 -18.61 -3.77 0.78
N ASN A 198 -19.05 -5.04 0.81
CA ASN A 198 -18.41 -6.13 0.09
C ASN A 198 -19.13 -6.31 -1.25
N ALA A 199 -18.39 -6.25 -2.34
CA ALA A 199 -18.89 -6.46 -3.69
C ALA A 199 -18.37 -7.82 -4.21
N LYS A 200 -19.19 -8.86 -4.06
CA LYS A 200 -18.83 -10.23 -4.44
C LYS A 200 -19.17 -10.52 -5.89
N MET A 201 -18.26 -11.14 -6.62
CA MET A 201 -18.54 -11.63 -7.98
C MET A 201 -19.23 -13.00 -7.91
N ILE A 202 -20.37 -13.14 -8.58
CA ILE A 202 -21.13 -14.39 -8.63
C ILE A 202 -21.44 -14.79 -10.07
N LYS A 203 -21.41 -16.08 -10.35
CA LYS A 203 -21.82 -16.65 -11.64
C LYS A 203 -23.35 -16.67 -11.74
N ARG A 204 -23.89 -16.22 -12.87
CA ARG A 204 -25.31 -16.26 -13.23
C ARG A 204 -25.53 -17.10 -14.48
N THR A 205 -26.70 -17.72 -14.54
CA THR A 205 -27.19 -18.49 -15.68
C THR A 205 -28.65 -18.11 -15.90
N ASP A 206 -28.96 -17.49 -17.03
CA ASP A 206 -30.31 -17.03 -17.34
C ASP A 206 -30.91 -17.86 -18.46
N VAL A 207 -32.23 -18.05 -18.39
CA VAL A 207 -33.00 -18.71 -19.44
C VAL A 207 -33.28 -17.70 -20.55
N GLY A 208 -33.08 -18.09 -21.82
CA GLY A 208 -33.37 -17.23 -22.97
C GLY A 208 -32.16 -16.48 -23.57
N THR A 209 -30.94 -16.76 -23.10
CA THR A 209 -29.70 -16.27 -23.71
C THR A 209 -28.89 -17.41 -24.33
N PRO A 210 -28.25 -17.22 -25.50
CA PRO A 210 -27.32 -18.20 -26.05
C PRO A 210 -26.06 -18.42 -25.17
N ARG A 211 -25.77 -17.49 -24.25
CA ARG A 211 -24.63 -17.59 -23.33
C ARG A 211 -24.89 -18.61 -22.23
N LYS A 212 -23.95 -19.53 -22.02
CA LYS A 212 -24.02 -20.56 -20.95
C LYS A 212 -23.96 -19.97 -19.54
N SER A 213 -23.29 -18.84 -19.35
CA SER A 213 -23.21 -18.11 -18.09
C SER A 213 -22.59 -16.73 -18.29
N TYR A 214 -22.72 -15.87 -17.28
CA TYR A 214 -21.98 -14.62 -17.11
C TYR A 214 -21.70 -14.38 -15.62
N TRP A 215 -20.94 -13.34 -15.29
CA TRP A 215 -20.72 -12.94 -13.90
C TRP A 215 -21.50 -11.65 -13.59
N SER A 216 -21.94 -11.51 -12.35
CA SER A 216 -22.58 -10.29 -11.83
C SER A 216 -21.99 -9.96 -10.47
N VAL A 217 -22.14 -8.72 -10.02
CA VAL A 217 -21.68 -8.28 -8.70
C VAL A 217 -22.88 -8.16 -7.76
N VAL A 218 -22.77 -8.77 -6.58
CA VAL A 218 -23.71 -8.54 -5.46
C VAL A 218 -22.99 -7.71 -4.42
N ARG A 219 -23.59 -6.56 -4.08
CA ARG A 219 -23.06 -5.65 -3.06
C ARG A 219 -23.83 -5.83 -1.76
N GLU A 220 -23.10 -6.00 -0.68
CA GLU A 220 -23.64 -6.12 0.67
C GLU A 220 -22.97 -5.08 1.56
N ALA A 221 -23.77 -4.18 2.15
CA ALA A 221 -23.29 -3.18 3.08
C ALA A 221 -23.18 -3.79 4.49
N MET A 222 -22.03 -3.61 5.13
CA MET A 222 -21.81 -4.08 6.48
C MET A 222 -22.39 -3.05 7.46
N SER A 223 -23.35 -3.47 8.28
CA SER A 223 -24.09 -2.57 9.17
C SER A 223 -23.44 -2.44 10.54
N THR A 224 -22.56 -3.39 10.90
CA THR A 224 -21.84 -3.40 12.18
C THR A 224 -20.34 -3.58 12.01
N GLU A 225 -19.56 -3.17 13.02
CA GLU A 225 -18.12 -3.39 13.03
C GLU A 225 -17.72 -4.87 12.98
N LEU A 226 -18.56 -5.75 13.52
CA LEU A 226 -18.31 -7.19 13.51
C LEU A 226 -18.45 -7.77 12.10
N GLU A 227 -19.48 -7.35 11.37
CA GLU A 227 -19.70 -7.72 9.97
C GLU A 227 -18.59 -7.20 9.05
N ALA A 228 -18.04 -6.02 9.34
CA ALA A 228 -16.93 -5.45 8.56
C ALA A 228 -15.60 -6.20 8.70
N ARG A 229 -15.49 -7.16 9.64
CA ARG A 229 -14.27 -7.99 9.79
C ARG A 229 -14.18 -9.01 8.66
N THR A 230 -13.36 -8.67 7.67
CA THR A 230 -13.22 -9.52 6.49
C THR A 230 -11.88 -10.25 6.46
N LEU A 231 -11.92 -11.54 6.09
CA LEU A 231 -10.77 -12.33 5.69
C LEU A 231 -10.54 -12.12 4.19
N VAL A 232 -9.31 -11.78 3.82
CA VAL A 232 -8.92 -11.64 2.42
C VAL A 232 -8.75 -13.06 1.83
N GLY A 233 -9.40 -13.33 0.69
CA GLY A 233 -9.28 -14.65 0.02
C GLY A 233 -10.42 -15.01 -0.94
N GLU A 234 -11.61 -14.42 -0.76
CA GLU A 234 -12.71 -14.55 -1.74
C GLU A 234 -12.59 -13.50 -2.86
N GLN A 235 -13.16 -13.78 -4.04
CA GLN A 235 -13.32 -12.79 -5.13
C GLN A 235 -14.35 -11.72 -4.74
N ALA A 236 -13.91 -10.79 -3.89
CA ALA A 236 -14.69 -9.67 -3.41
C ALA A 236 -13.89 -8.38 -3.51
N GLU A 237 -14.56 -7.32 -3.94
CA GLU A 237 -14.06 -5.97 -3.89
C GLU A 237 -14.54 -5.30 -2.59
N PHE A 238 -13.62 -4.64 -1.85
CA PHE A 238 -14.00 -3.88 -0.66
C PHE A 238 -14.17 -2.42 -1.03
N LEU A 239 -15.35 -1.89 -0.73
CA LEU A 239 -15.76 -0.56 -1.15
C LEU A 239 -16.10 0.29 0.07
N ILE A 240 -15.61 1.53 0.07
CA ILE A 240 -16.07 2.57 0.99
C ILE A 240 -16.76 3.63 0.16
N VAL A 241 -18.05 3.82 0.41
CA VAL A 241 -18.92 4.68 -0.40
C VAL A 241 -19.68 5.67 0.47
N ASN A 242 -20.02 6.81 -0.10
CA ASN A 242 -20.95 7.74 0.50
C ASN A 242 -22.35 7.53 -0.10
N PRO A 243 -23.29 6.93 0.63
CA PRO A 243 -24.62 6.61 0.10
C PRO A 243 -25.47 7.87 -0.18
N ASN A 244 -25.12 9.00 0.43
CA ASN A 244 -25.86 10.27 0.30
C ASN A 244 -25.46 11.06 -0.95
N ARG A 245 -24.54 10.54 -1.76
CA ARG A 245 -24.06 11.16 -3.00
C ARG A 245 -24.46 10.30 -4.19
N THR A 246 -25.23 10.89 -5.09
CA THR A 246 -25.82 10.19 -6.26
C THR A 246 -25.07 10.45 -7.57
N LYS A 247 -24.00 11.26 -7.53
CA LYS A 247 -23.15 11.45 -8.70
C LYS A 247 -22.42 10.14 -9.02
N LEU A 248 -22.38 9.80 -10.31
CA LEU A 248 -21.62 8.64 -10.80
C LEU A 248 -20.17 8.73 -10.29
N GLY A 249 -19.67 7.64 -9.70
CA GLY A 249 -18.25 7.49 -9.32
C GLY A 249 -17.86 7.80 -7.87
N THR A 250 -18.80 8.00 -6.94
CA THR A 250 -18.48 8.26 -5.53
C THR A 250 -18.20 6.98 -4.75
N GLY A 251 -16.93 6.54 -4.72
CA GLY A 251 -16.48 5.41 -3.91
C GLY A 251 -14.99 5.15 -4.08
N TYR A 252 -14.35 4.59 -3.05
CA TYR A 252 -12.97 4.12 -3.13
C TYR A 252 -12.90 2.60 -2.99
N PHE A 253 -12.03 2.01 -3.80
CA PHE A 253 -11.72 0.59 -3.78
C PHE A 253 -10.51 0.33 -2.89
N LEU A 254 -10.65 -0.62 -1.97
CA LEU A 254 -9.57 -1.17 -1.18
C LEU A 254 -9.37 -2.63 -1.59
N GLY A 255 -8.45 -2.90 -2.51
CA GLY A 255 -8.06 -4.26 -2.83
C GLY A 255 -6.59 -4.35 -3.19
N CYS A 256 -5.97 -5.45 -2.78
CA CYS A 256 -4.68 -5.84 -3.31
C CYS A 256 -4.94 -6.45 -4.71
N GLY A 257 -4.44 -5.79 -5.76
CA GLY A 257 -4.26 -6.40 -7.07
C GLY A 257 -3.14 -7.43 -7.07
#